data_AF-A0A2N5KVD6-F1
#
_entry.id   AF-A0A2N5KVD6-F1
#
_cell.length_a   1.000
_cell.length_b   1.000
_cell.length_c   1.000
_cell.angle_alpha   90.00
_cell.angle_beta   90.00
_cell.angle_gamma   90.00
#
_symmetry.space_group_name_H-M   'P 1'
#
loop_
_entity.id
_entity.type
_entity.pdbx_description
1 polymer ?
#
loop_
_entity_poly.entity_id
_entity_poly.type
_entity_poly.pdbx_seq_one_letter_code
_entity_poly.pdbx_strand_id
1 'polypeptide(L)'
;MRARTCAPGVGGPAVTGRRSARTAAARAGCGCPSVPRSRPAPLGGRGDAPLCSGRAPGSSIGGTAVILVDRLRRYPSGYWCHMVTDSTPEELHTFALRLGLRREQFQRHERLPHYDLRPHMRERALALGAEAVSSKELFRRGREAFLGARGQ
;
A
#
# COMPACT_ATOMS: atom_id res chain seq x y z
N MET A 1 24.37 36.00 -54.57
CA MET A 1 23.59 37.19 -54.11
C MET A 1 22.93 36.85 -52.78
N ARG A 2 22.81 37.81 -51.85
CA ARG A 2 22.41 37.55 -50.44
C ARG A 2 20.91 37.79 -50.22
N ALA A 3 20.15 36.77 -49.86
CA ALA A 3 18.81 36.95 -49.30
C ALA A 3 18.91 37.23 -47.79
N ARG A 4 18.24 38.28 -47.31
CA ARG A 4 18.15 38.66 -45.89
C ARG A 4 16.72 38.41 -45.44
N THR A 5 16.51 37.60 -44.43
CA THR A 5 15.20 37.42 -43.77
C THR A 5 15.36 37.58 -42.26
N CYS A 6 14.44 38.35 -41.66
CA CYS A 6 14.58 38.87 -40.30
C CYS A 6 14.12 37.85 -39.24
N ALA A 7 14.81 37.83 -38.10
CA ALA A 7 14.34 37.14 -36.90
C ALA A 7 13.45 38.08 -36.05
N PRO A 8 12.43 37.56 -35.33
CA PRO A 8 11.63 38.36 -34.40
C PRO A 8 12.43 38.74 -33.13
N GLY A 9 12.14 39.92 -32.59
CA GLY A 9 12.92 40.55 -31.53
C GLY A 9 12.70 39.99 -30.12
N VAL A 10 13.69 40.24 -29.27
CA VAL A 10 13.68 39.97 -27.82
C VAL A 10 12.73 40.92 -27.07
N GLY A 11 12.12 40.47 -25.98
CA GLY A 11 11.22 41.29 -25.17
C GLY A 11 11.00 40.77 -23.75
N GLY A 12 11.64 41.44 -22.79
CA GLY A 12 11.43 41.33 -21.35
C GLY A 12 12.40 42.29 -20.62
N PRO A 13 12.32 42.45 -19.28
CA PRO A 13 11.30 42.01 -18.34
C PRO A 13 10.53 43.18 -17.70
N ALA A 14 9.46 42.90 -16.93
CA ALA A 14 8.85 43.88 -16.04
C ALA A 14 8.40 43.23 -14.72
N VAL A 15 9.23 43.35 -13.69
CA VAL A 15 8.86 43.07 -12.30
C VAL A 15 8.61 44.40 -11.58
N THR A 16 7.43 44.61 -11.00
CA THR A 16 7.16 45.50 -9.86
C THR A 16 5.67 45.46 -9.53
N GLY A 17 5.32 45.17 -8.27
CA GLY A 17 3.93 44.99 -7.85
C GLY A 17 3.78 44.79 -6.34
N ARG A 18 4.37 45.71 -5.57
CA ARG A 18 4.43 45.62 -4.10
C ARG A 18 3.39 46.55 -3.47
N ARG A 19 2.41 46.01 -2.71
CA ARG A 19 2.07 46.48 -1.34
C ARG A 19 0.93 45.70 -0.67
N SER A 20 0.93 45.81 0.66
CA SER A 20 0.09 45.06 1.61
C SER A 20 -1.12 45.85 2.10
N ALA A 21 -2.14 45.11 2.55
CA ALA A 21 -3.03 45.41 3.68
C ALA A 21 -3.49 44.02 4.21
N ARG A 22 -3.34 43.60 5.49
CA ARG A 22 -3.84 44.14 6.76
C ARG A 22 -5.31 44.60 6.62
N THR A 23 -6.32 44.03 7.28
CA THR A 23 -6.32 43.02 8.36
C THR A 23 -7.54 42.09 8.14
N ALA A 24 -8.18 41.35 9.05
CA ALA A 24 -8.32 41.42 10.51
C ALA A 24 -8.09 40.07 11.20
N ALA A 25 -9.08 39.58 11.95
CA ALA A 25 -9.00 38.52 12.94
C ALA A 25 -10.34 37.76 12.99
N ALA A 26 -10.28 36.43 13.13
CA ALA A 26 -11.41 35.60 13.53
C ALA A 26 -10.93 34.57 14.55
N ARG A 27 -11.28 34.76 15.82
CA ARG A 27 -11.07 33.80 16.91
C ARG A 27 -12.40 33.14 17.25
N ALA A 28 -12.57 31.88 16.89
CA ALA A 28 -13.55 30.95 17.46
C ALA A 28 -13.23 29.54 16.94
N GLY A 29 -13.17 28.46 17.74
CA GLY A 29 -13.17 28.37 19.19
C GLY A 29 -12.93 26.91 19.58
N CYS A 30 -11.94 26.63 20.44
CA CYS A 30 -11.65 25.26 20.88
C CYS A 30 -12.72 24.82 21.90
N GLY A 31 -13.77 24.16 21.41
CA GLY A 31 -14.83 23.58 22.24
C GLY A 31 -14.38 22.27 22.89
N CYS A 32 -13.65 22.35 23.99
CA CYS A 32 -13.38 21.21 24.87
C CYS A 32 -14.53 21.06 25.88
N PRO A 33 -15.42 20.05 25.78
CA PRO A 33 -16.40 19.82 26.83
C PRO A 33 -15.72 19.24 28.09
N SER A 34 -15.75 20.00 29.17
CA SER A 34 -15.16 19.64 30.46
C SER A 34 -15.79 18.39 31.07
N VAL A 35 -14.95 17.53 31.65
CA VAL A 35 -15.36 16.32 32.38
C VAL A 35 -15.92 16.69 33.77
N PRO A 36 -17.13 16.26 34.14
CA PRO A 36 -17.51 16.10 35.54
C PRO A 36 -17.09 14.70 36.04
N ARG A 37 -16.36 14.65 37.16
CA ARG A 37 -16.10 13.39 37.88
C ARG A 37 -17.37 12.92 38.58
N SER A 38 -17.80 11.68 38.31
CA SER A 38 -18.66 10.90 39.21
C SER A 38 -18.45 9.39 39.04
N ARG A 39 -18.06 8.73 40.14
CA ARG A 39 -18.20 7.29 40.44
C ARG A 39 -18.93 7.25 41.81
N PRO A 40 -19.77 6.24 42.13
CA PRO A 40 -19.45 4.81 41.93
C PRO A 40 -20.58 3.92 41.36
N ALA A 41 -20.24 2.64 41.20
CA ALA A 41 -21.10 1.49 40.87
C ALA A 41 -21.63 0.86 42.20
N PRO A 42 -22.28 -0.34 42.24
CA PRO A 42 -22.75 -1.27 41.18
C PRO A 42 -24.28 -1.55 41.28
N LEU A 43 -24.91 -2.43 40.47
CA LEU A 43 -25.05 -3.89 40.69
C LEU A 43 -25.91 -4.53 39.58
N GLY A 44 -25.68 -5.81 39.28
CA GLY A 44 -26.65 -6.71 38.64
C GLY A 44 -26.59 -6.83 37.11
N GLY A 45 -26.44 -8.06 36.61
CA GLY A 45 -26.50 -8.37 35.17
C GLY A 45 -25.52 -9.45 34.73
N ARG A 46 -25.73 -10.71 35.17
CA ARG A 46 -25.04 -11.86 34.58
C ARG A 46 -25.71 -12.16 33.23
N GLY A 47 -24.92 -12.15 32.16
CA GLY A 47 -25.37 -12.42 30.80
C GLY A 47 -24.23 -13.04 30.00
N ASP A 48 -24.27 -14.37 29.88
CA ASP A 48 -23.16 -15.20 29.45
C ASP A 48 -22.99 -15.18 27.93
N ALA A 49 -22.33 -14.14 27.41
CA ALA A 49 -21.92 -14.07 26.02
C ALA A 49 -20.52 -14.69 25.85
N PRO A 50 -20.35 -15.76 25.04
CA PRO A 50 -19.03 -16.28 24.71
C PRO A 50 -18.35 -15.30 23.75
N LEU A 51 -17.58 -14.36 24.31
CA LEU A 51 -16.65 -13.55 23.52
C LEU A 51 -15.65 -14.51 22.88
N CYS A 52 -15.82 -14.71 21.57
CA CYS A 52 -15.10 -15.68 20.77
C CYS A 52 -13.61 -15.66 21.12
N SER A 53 -13.09 -16.82 21.54
CA SER A 53 -11.67 -17.01 21.80
C SER A 53 -10.88 -16.56 20.57
N GLY A 54 -10.28 -15.37 20.69
CA GLY A 54 -9.49 -14.72 19.65
C GLY A 54 -8.17 -15.44 19.45
N ARG A 55 -8.24 -16.71 19.05
CA ARG A 55 -7.11 -17.52 18.67
C ARG A 55 -6.58 -16.95 17.37
N ALA A 56 -5.57 -16.09 17.49
CA ALA A 56 -4.73 -15.74 16.36
C ALA A 56 -4.35 -17.04 15.64
N PRO A 57 -4.51 -17.14 14.30
CA PRO A 57 -4.13 -18.35 13.58
C PRO A 57 -2.66 -18.64 13.88
N GLY A 58 -2.39 -19.88 14.31
CA GLY A 58 -1.11 -20.25 14.88
C GLY A 58 0.03 -20.00 13.90
N SER A 59 1.05 -19.27 14.35
CA SER A 59 2.31 -19.13 13.63
C SER A 59 3.10 -20.43 13.76
N SER A 60 2.72 -21.40 12.94
CA SER A 60 3.34 -22.72 12.76
C SER A 60 2.82 -23.21 11.39
N ILE A 61 3.65 -23.41 10.37
CA ILE A 61 4.85 -24.27 10.38
C ILE A 61 5.94 -23.70 9.46
N GLY A 62 7.17 -23.60 9.99
CA GLY A 62 8.35 -24.24 9.38
C GLY A 62 8.85 -23.84 7.98
N GLY A 63 8.43 -22.70 7.41
CA GLY A 63 9.02 -22.16 6.19
C GLY A 63 9.33 -20.67 6.32
N THR A 64 10.54 -20.24 5.93
CA THR A 64 10.83 -18.83 5.70
C THR A 64 10.13 -18.37 4.43
N ALA A 65 8.82 -18.14 4.51
CA ALA A 65 7.99 -17.77 3.38
C ALA A 65 8.51 -16.47 2.74
N VAL A 66 9.00 -16.55 1.50
CA VAL A 66 9.56 -15.41 0.80
C VAL A 66 8.47 -14.73 0.00
N ILE A 67 8.30 -13.43 0.21
CA ILE A 67 7.48 -12.58 -0.63
C ILE A 67 8.33 -12.09 -1.79
N LEU A 68 7.94 -12.46 -3.00
CA LEU A 68 8.68 -12.22 -4.24
C LEU A 68 8.00 -11.10 -5.03
N VAL A 69 8.75 -10.08 -5.43
CA VAL A 69 8.24 -8.94 -6.22
C VAL A 69 9.10 -8.74 -7.47
N ASP A 70 8.49 -8.62 -8.65
CA ASP A 70 9.25 -8.42 -9.89
C ASP A 70 9.65 -6.95 -10.17
N ARG A 71 10.31 -6.76 -11.31
CA ARG A 71 10.69 -5.44 -11.83
C ARG A 71 9.48 -4.76 -12.47
N LEU A 72 9.37 -3.45 -12.27
CA LEU A 72 8.32 -2.62 -12.88
C LEU A 72 8.32 -2.77 -14.41
N ARG A 73 7.17 -3.16 -14.94
CA ARG A 73 6.84 -3.24 -16.36
C ARG A 73 6.01 -2.03 -16.75
N ARG A 74 6.20 -1.56 -17.98
CA ARG A 74 5.47 -0.43 -18.55
C ARG A 74 4.24 -0.95 -19.31
N TYR A 75 3.08 -0.43 -18.95
CA TYR A 75 1.80 -0.65 -19.62
C TYR A 75 1.18 0.70 -20.02
N PRO A 76 0.16 0.73 -20.90
CA PRO A 76 -0.56 1.97 -21.22
C PRO A 76 -1.17 2.67 -20.00
N SER A 77 -1.56 1.91 -18.96
CA SER A 77 -2.11 2.39 -17.70
C SER A 77 -1.06 2.81 -16.64
N GLY A 78 0.22 2.85 -17.02
CA GLY A 78 1.35 3.21 -16.16
C GLY A 78 2.30 2.04 -15.87
N TYR A 79 3.05 2.16 -14.78
CA TYR A 79 3.98 1.12 -14.33
C TYR A 79 3.31 0.17 -13.32
N TRP A 80 3.59 -1.12 -13.48
CA TRP A 80 3.05 -2.20 -12.66
C TRP A 80 4.10 -3.28 -12.42
N CYS A 81 4.00 -3.98 -11.29
CA CYS A 81 4.78 -5.17 -10.98
C CYS A 81 3.91 -6.17 -10.20
N HIS A 82 4.30 -7.44 -10.22
CA HIS A 82 3.56 -8.53 -9.62
C HIS A 82 4.21 -8.93 -8.30
N MET A 83 3.39 -9.26 -7.30
CA MET A 83 3.81 -9.78 -6.01
C MET A 83 3.20 -11.17 -5.78
N VAL A 84 4.04 -12.13 -5.40
CA VAL A 84 3.65 -13.52 -5.09
C VAL A 84 4.40 -14.02 -3.85
N THR A 85 4.14 -15.26 -3.48
CA THR A 85 4.87 -16.01 -2.46
C THR A 85 5.38 -17.32 -3.04
N ASP A 86 6.44 -17.87 -2.46
CA ASP A 86 6.92 -19.23 -2.68
C ASP A 86 6.30 -20.26 -1.70
N SER A 87 5.32 -19.84 -0.91
CA SER A 87 4.70 -20.62 0.17
C SER A 87 3.16 -20.60 0.03
N THR A 88 2.41 -20.37 1.12
CA THR A 88 0.94 -20.42 1.13
C THR A 88 0.30 -19.06 0.75
N PRO A 89 -0.85 -19.05 0.05
CA PRO A 89 -1.53 -17.79 -0.30
C PRO A 89 -1.97 -16.98 0.94
N GLU A 90 -2.11 -17.61 2.10
CA GLU A 90 -2.39 -16.99 3.40
C GLU A 90 -1.27 -16.01 3.83
N GLU A 91 0.00 -16.36 3.62
CA GLU A 91 1.13 -15.47 3.90
C GLU A 91 1.15 -14.27 2.95
N LEU A 92 0.88 -14.50 1.67
CA LEU A 92 0.74 -13.44 0.67
C LEU A 92 -0.39 -12.46 1.04
N HIS A 93 -1.52 -12.97 1.55
CA HIS A 93 -2.60 -12.13 2.08
C HIS A 93 -2.20 -11.35 3.33
N THR A 94 -1.46 -11.97 4.25
CA THR A 94 -0.97 -11.31 5.48
C THR A 94 0.01 -10.18 5.16
N PHE A 95 0.90 -10.39 4.19
CA PHE A 95 1.79 -9.34 3.69
C PHE A 95 1.03 -8.24 2.94
N ALA A 96 0.06 -8.59 2.10
CA ALA A 96 -0.79 -7.63 1.40
C ALA A 96 -1.56 -6.71 2.38
N LEU A 97 -2.07 -7.25 3.49
CA LEU A 97 -2.70 -6.46 4.55
C LEU A 97 -1.72 -5.48 5.22
N ARG A 98 -0.47 -5.89 5.49
CA ARG A 98 0.58 -4.99 6.00
C ARG A 98 0.93 -3.87 5.03
N LEU A 99 0.83 -4.12 3.72
CA LEU A 99 1.05 -3.11 2.68
C LEU A 99 -0.15 -2.16 2.50
N GLY A 100 -1.32 -2.49 3.08
CA GLY A 100 -2.57 -1.74 2.95
C GLY A 100 -3.41 -2.12 1.73
N LEU A 101 -3.19 -3.29 1.13
CA LEU A 101 -4.01 -3.82 0.04
C LEU A 101 -5.24 -4.55 0.55
N ARG A 102 -6.31 -4.52 -0.26
CA ARG A 102 -7.57 -5.22 0.02
C ARG A 102 -7.52 -6.65 -0.55
N ARG A 103 -8.25 -7.61 0.02
CA ARG A 103 -8.31 -8.99 -0.51
C ARG A 103 -8.97 -9.07 -1.89
N GLU A 104 -9.76 -8.07 -2.26
CA GLU A 104 -10.40 -7.95 -3.57
C GLU A 104 -9.43 -7.62 -4.71
N GLN A 105 -8.22 -7.12 -4.41
CA GLN A 105 -7.16 -6.92 -5.41
C GLN A 105 -6.31 -8.18 -5.66
N PHE A 106 -6.73 -9.32 -5.11
CA PHE A 106 -6.07 -10.61 -5.29
C PHE A 106 -6.47 -11.28 -6.60
N GLN A 107 -5.51 -11.45 -7.49
CA GLN A 107 -5.70 -12.15 -8.75
C GLN A 107 -5.64 -13.67 -8.51
N ARG A 108 -6.83 -14.29 -8.38
CA ARG A 108 -7.00 -15.74 -8.25
C ARG A 108 -6.78 -16.45 -9.59
N HIS A 109 -5.55 -16.44 -10.08
CA HIS A 109 -5.19 -17.16 -11.31
C HIS A 109 -4.90 -18.63 -11.01
N GLU A 110 -5.51 -19.54 -11.77
CA GLU A 110 -5.44 -21.01 -11.63
C GLU A 110 -4.03 -21.63 -11.64
N ARG A 111 -3.00 -20.86 -12.02
CA ARG A 111 -1.59 -21.31 -12.13
C ARG A 111 -0.64 -20.58 -11.19
N LEU A 112 -1.01 -19.37 -10.75
CA LEU A 112 -0.17 -18.51 -9.92
C LEU A 112 -1.03 -17.40 -9.28
N PRO A 113 -1.48 -17.56 -8.03
CA PRO A 113 -2.11 -16.47 -7.28
C PRO A 113 -1.13 -15.30 -7.08
N HIS A 114 -1.56 -14.07 -7.39
CA HIS A 114 -0.70 -12.88 -7.33
C HIS A 114 -1.46 -11.59 -6.99
N TYR A 115 -0.70 -10.53 -6.70
CA TYR A 115 -1.18 -9.16 -6.54
C TYR A 115 -0.49 -8.22 -7.52
N ASP A 116 -1.25 -7.28 -8.10
CA ASP A 116 -0.72 -6.21 -8.94
C ASP A 116 -0.37 -4.98 -8.10
N LEU A 117 0.90 -4.55 -8.14
CA LEU A 117 1.43 -3.42 -7.38
C LEU A 117 1.79 -2.24 -8.28
N ARG A 118 1.55 -1.03 -7.77
CA ARG A 118 2.07 0.24 -8.31
C ARG A 118 3.50 0.50 -7.80
N PRO A 119 4.29 1.41 -8.42
CA PRO A 119 5.68 1.67 -8.03
C PRO A 119 5.90 1.97 -6.55
N HIS A 120 5.06 2.84 -5.97
CA HIS A 120 5.13 3.19 -4.55
C HIS A 120 4.84 2.00 -3.61
N MET A 121 4.00 1.04 -4.05
CA MET A 121 3.74 -0.18 -3.26
C MET A 121 4.91 -1.16 -3.36
N ARG A 122 5.60 -1.22 -4.51
CA ARG A 122 6.83 -2.01 -4.67
C ARG A 122 7.91 -1.54 -3.70
N GLU A 123 8.19 -0.24 -3.64
CA GLU A 123 9.20 0.32 -2.74
C GLU A 123 8.90 0.01 -1.27
N ARG A 124 7.63 0.12 -0.88
CA ARG A 124 7.15 -0.28 0.45
C ARG A 124 7.28 -1.79 0.71
N ALA A 125 6.99 -2.64 -0.27
CA ALA A 125 7.15 -4.08 -0.14
C ALA A 125 8.63 -4.47 0.07
N LEU A 126 9.55 -3.85 -0.67
CA LEU A 126 11.00 -4.05 -0.47
C LEU A 126 11.45 -3.58 0.92
N ALA A 127 10.96 -2.42 1.40
CA ALA A 127 11.23 -1.92 2.75
C ALA A 127 10.67 -2.83 3.87
N LEU A 128 9.62 -3.61 3.58
CA LEU A 128 9.04 -4.63 4.48
C LEU A 128 9.74 -5.99 4.39
N GLY A 129 10.79 -6.13 3.57
CA GLY A 129 11.58 -7.37 3.44
C GLY A 129 11.21 -8.29 2.28
N ALA A 130 10.46 -7.82 1.26
CA ALA A 130 10.23 -8.61 0.06
C ALA A 130 11.49 -8.72 -0.83
N GLU A 131 11.70 -9.87 -1.46
CA GLU A 131 12.83 -10.13 -2.38
C GLU A 131 12.52 -9.60 -3.79
N ALA A 132 13.41 -8.77 -4.33
CA ALA A 132 13.32 -8.26 -5.70
C ALA A 132 13.84 -9.29 -6.71
N VAL A 133 12.96 -9.97 -7.42
CA VAL A 133 13.30 -11.03 -8.38
C VAL A 133 13.05 -10.64 -9.85
N SER A 134 13.55 -11.46 -10.78
CA SER A 134 13.14 -11.36 -12.19
C SER A 134 11.73 -11.96 -12.37
N SER A 135 10.93 -11.46 -13.33
CA SER A 135 9.60 -12.06 -13.58
C SER A 135 9.69 -13.57 -13.89
N LYS A 136 10.75 -14.02 -14.58
CA LYS A 136 10.94 -15.45 -14.90
C LYS A 136 11.10 -16.28 -13.62
N GLU A 137 11.88 -15.78 -12.66
CA GLU A 137 12.09 -16.44 -11.36
C GLU A 137 10.83 -16.37 -10.48
N LEU A 138 10.11 -15.24 -10.51
CA LEU A 138 8.82 -15.06 -9.86
C LEU A 138 7.80 -16.10 -10.33
N PHE A 139 7.63 -16.24 -11.66
CA PHE A 139 6.75 -17.25 -12.24
C PHE A 139 7.22 -18.68 -11.97
N ARG A 140 8.54 -18.92 -11.85
CA ARG A 140 9.10 -20.25 -11.54
C ARG A 140 8.79 -20.65 -10.10
N ARG A 141 9.30 -19.89 -9.11
CA ARG A 141 9.13 -20.21 -7.68
C ARG A 141 7.66 -20.24 -7.26
N GLY A 142 6.87 -19.24 -7.66
CA GLY A 142 5.45 -19.18 -7.28
C GLY A 142 4.61 -20.31 -7.91
N ARG A 143 4.97 -20.78 -9.11
CA ARG A 143 4.32 -21.96 -9.71
C ARG A 143 4.77 -23.25 -9.03
N GLU A 144 6.06 -23.39 -8.71
CA GLU A 144 6.58 -24.54 -7.96
C GLU A 144 5.88 -24.67 -6.61
N ALA A 145 5.73 -23.56 -5.87
CA ALA A 145 4.96 -23.47 -4.63
C ALA A 145 3.49 -23.90 -4.81
N PHE A 146 2.81 -23.31 -5.80
CA PHE A 146 1.39 -23.59 -6.04
C PHE A 146 1.11 -25.01 -6.53
N LEU A 147 2.02 -25.63 -7.30
CA LEU A 147 1.88 -27.04 -7.69
C LEU A 147 2.23 -27.98 -6.52
N GLY A 148 3.29 -27.68 -5.76
CA GLY A 148 3.69 -28.45 -4.59
C GLY A 148 2.60 -28.51 -3.52
N ALA A 149 1.89 -27.41 -3.31
CA ALA A 149 0.75 -27.32 -2.38
C ALA A 149 -0.51 -28.08 -2.84
N ARG A 150 -0.54 -28.65 -4.05
CA ARG A 150 -1.69 -29.42 -4.60
C ARG A 150 -1.42 -30.92 -4.74
N GLY A 151 -0.22 -31.39 -4.39
CA GLY A 151 0.19 -32.79 -4.48
C GLY A 151 0.32 -33.51 -3.14
N GLN A 152 -0.17 -32.89 -2.05
CA GLN A 152 -0.01 -33.33 -0.66
C GLN A 152 -1.38 -33.44 0.02
#